data_AF-A0A031K8J4-F1
#
_entry.id   AF-A0A031K8J4-F1
#
_cell.length_a   1.000
_cell.length_b   1.000
_cell.length_c   1.000
_cell.angle_alpha   90.00
_cell.angle_beta   90.00
_cell.angle_gamma   90.00
#
_symmetry.space_group_name_H-M   'P 1'
#
loop_
_entity.id
_entity.type
_entity.pdbx_description
1 polymer ?
#
loop_
_entity_poly.entity_id
_entity_poly.type
_entity_poly.pdbx_seq_one_letter_code
_entity_poly.pdbx_strand_id
1 'polypeptide(L)'
;MIRIITVTALALATLSPAMAKDKQGEPLNPDKKICRFEAPTGTIMRKRVCHTAAEWSAIDSAGAKQAGQMMGRANTMGSPLGTGQ
;
A
#
# COMPACT_ATOMS: atom_id res chain seq x y z
N MET A 1 -56.64 5.78 20.22
CA MET A 1 -56.76 5.35 18.82
C MET A 1 -55.36 5.13 18.27
N ILE A 2 -54.91 3.88 18.26
CA ILE A 2 -53.54 3.46 17.91
C ILE A 2 -53.44 3.34 16.39
N ARG A 3 -52.48 4.04 15.77
CA ARG A 3 -52.13 3.84 14.36
C ARG A 3 -50.81 3.08 14.27
N ILE A 4 -50.94 1.80 13.98
CA ILE A 4 -49.88 0.84 13.72
C ILE A 4 -49.31 1.19 12.34
N ILE A 5 -48.07 1.69 12.27
CA ILE A 5 -47.38 1.91 10.99
C ILE A 5 -46.46 0.72 10.76
N THR A 6 -46.80 0.01 9.70
CA THR A 6 -46.21 -1.22 9.18
C THR A 6 -44.77 -1.05 8.71
N VAL A 7 -43.98 -2.06 9.07
CA VAL A 7 -42.64 -2.47 8.64
C VAL A 7 -42.31 -2.14 7.18
N THR A 8 -41.12 -1.59 6.94
CA THR A 8 -40.43 -1.73 5.65
C THR A 8 -38.98 -2.14 5.93
N ALA A 9 -38.70 -3.43 5.72
CA ALA A 9 -37.39 -4.02 5.85
C ALA A 9 -36.47 -3.48 4.74
N LEU A 10 -35.48 -2.67 5.13
CA LEU A 10 -34.45 -2.18 4.23
C LEU A 10 -33.41 -3.30 4.05
N ALA A 11 -33.52 -4.02 2.92
CA ALA A 11 -32.58 -5.04 2.52
C ALA A 11 -31.17 -4.44 2.37
N LEU A 12 -30.26 -4.83 3.26
CA LEU A 12 -28.84 -4.56 3.14
C LEU A 12 -28.29 -5.42 1.99
N ALA A 13 -28.21 -4.84 0.80
CA ALA A 13 -27.47 -5.42 -0.31
C ALA A 13 -26.01 -5.58 0.11
N THR A 14 -25.58 -6.84 0.22
CA THR A 14 -24.21 -7.24 0.52
C THR A 14 -23.27 -6.73 -0.57
N LEU A 15 -22.57 -5.62 -0.31
CA LEU A 15 -21.39 -5.24 -1.08
C LEU A 15 -20.30 -6.26 -0.75
N SER A 16 -20.16 -7.29 -1.59
CA SER A 16 -19.03 -8.22 -1.52
C SER A 16 -17.75 -7.46 -1.88
N PRO A 17 -16.79 -7.28 -0.95
CA PRO A 17 -15.45 -6.91 -1.36
C PRO A 17 -14.88 -8.09 -2.14
N ALA A 18 -14.69 -7.93 -3.44
CA ALA A 18 -13.89 -8.84 -4.24
C ALA A 18 -12.46 -8.82 -3.69
N MET A 19 -12.18 -9.73 -2.76
CA MET A 19 -10.83 -9.94 -2.25
C MET A 19 -9.97 -10.42 -3.42
N ALA A 20 -9.04 -9.56 -3.83
CA ALA A 20 -7.97 -9.91 -4.74
C ALA A 20 -7.26 -11.15 -4.17
N LYS A 21 -7.34 -12.25 -4.91
CA LYS A 21 -6.71 -13.52 -4.56
C LYS A 21 -5.21 -13.32 -4.73
N ASP A 22 -4.53 -13.01 -3.64
CA ASP A 22 -3.07 -12.93 -3.58
C ASP A 22 -2.55 -14.33 -3.91
N LYS A 23 -2.08 -14.51 -5.16
CA LYS A 23 -1.34 -15.71 -5.51
C LYS A 23 -0.01 -15.62 -4.78
N GLN A 24 0.09 -16.32 -3.64
CA GLN A 24 1.37 -16.72 -3.07
C GLN A 24 2.17 -17.44 -4.16
N GLY A 25 3.04 -16.70 -4.84
CA GLY A 25 3.73 -17.15 -6.03
C GLY A 25 4.94 -18.01 -5.69
N GLU A 26 5.07 -19.13 -6.39
CA GLU A 26 6.32 -19.87 -6.56
C GLU A 26 7.52 -18.92 -6.76
N PRO A 27 8.74 -19.27 -6.30
CA PRO A 27 9.90 -18.40 -6.44
C PRO A 27 10.07 -17.95 -7.88
N LEU A 28 9.84 -16.66 -8.14
CA LEU A 28 9.98 -16.09 -9.47
C LEU A 28 11.43 -16.27 -9.90
N ASN A 29 11.64 -17.02 -10.98
CA ASN A 29 12.95 -17.07 -11.64
C ASN A 29 13.49 -15.64 -11.77
N PRO A 30 14.72 -15.37 -11.30
CA PRO A 30 15.25 -14.01 -11.18
C PRO A 30 15.29 -13.29 -12.53
N ASP A 31 15.42 -14.02 -13.63
CA ASP A 31 15.41 -13.52 -15.01
C ASP A 31 14.02 -13.19 -15.58
N LYS A 32 12.93 -13.55 -14.89
CA LYS A 32 11.59 -13.19 -15.37
C LYS A 32 11.40 -11.68 -15.25
N LYS A 33 11.08 -11.03 -16.37
CA LYS A 33 10.65 -9.63 -16.38
C LYS A 33 9.25 -9.50 -15.80
N ILE A 34 9.12 -8.64 -14.79
CA ILE A 34 7.89 -8.29 -14.11
C ILE A 34 7.56 -6.85 -14.48
N CYS A 35 6.41 -6.63 -15.10
CA CYS A 35 5.92 -5.31 -15.44
C CYS A 35 4.99 -4.79 -14.34
N ARG A 36 5.32 -3.62 -13.76
CA ARG A 36 4.49 -2.91 -12.77
C ARG A 36 4.04 -1.57 -13.36
N PHE A 37 2.90 -1.06 -12.89
CA PHE A 37 2.42 0.26 -13.25
C PHE A 37 2.80 1.24 -12.14
N GLU A 38 3.79 2.08 -12.41
CA GLU A 38 4.29 3.07 -11.46
C GLU A 38 3.57 4.40 -11.70
N ALA A 39 3.21 5.08 -10.61
CA ALA A 39 2.66 6.43 -10.60
C ALA A 39 3.74 7.37 -10.05
N PRO A 40 4.61 7.96 -10.90
CA PRO A 40 5.63 8.88 -10.40
C PRO A 40 4.98 10.07 -9.69
N THR A 41 5.59 10.53 -8.61
CA THR A 41 5.11 11.68 -7.85
C THR A 41 4.99 12.90 -8.75
N GLY A 42 3.84 13.57 -8.73
CA GLY A 42 3.60 14.77 -9.53
C GLY A 42 3.02 14.53 -10.93
N THR A 43 2.72 13.28 -11.31
CA THR A 43 1.92 12.98 -12.51
C THR A 43 0.69 12.16 -12.18
N ILE A 44 -0.41 12.43 -12.89
CA ILE A 44 -1.66 11.65 -12.82
C ILE A 44 -1.55 10.38 -13.67
N MET A 45 -0.67 10.38 -14.67
CA MET A 45 -0.50 9.25 -15.58
C MET A 45 0.41 8.18 -14.99
N ARG A 46 -0.07 6.94 -14.99
CA ARG A 46 0.73 5.76 -14.63
C ARG A 46 1.50 5.26 -15.86
N LYS A 47 2.77 4.93 -15.68
CA LYS A 47 3.60 4.32 -16.73
C LYS A 47 3.85 2.85 -16.41
N ARG A 48 3.87 2.01 -17.44
CA ARG A 48 4.27 0.60 -17.31
C ARG A 48 5.80 0.52 -17.33
N VAL A 49 6.39 -0.03 -16.28
CA VAL A 49 7.84 -0.25 -16.16
C VAL A 49 8.08 -1.73 -15.95
N CYS A 50 8.99 -2.31 -16.72
CA CYS A 50 9.31 -3.73 -16.66
C CYS A 50 10.77 -3.92 -16.26
N HIS A 51 10.98 -4.57 -15.11
CA HIS A 51 12.29 -4.94 -14.59
C HIS A 51 12.33 -6.44 -14.26
N THR A 52 13.51 -7.02 -14.14
CA THR A 52 13.69 -8.38 -13.61
C THR A 52 13.32 -8.47 -12.13
N ALA A 53 13.11 -9.68 -11.61
CA ALA A 53 12.88 -9.89 -10.18
C ALA A 53 14.05 -9.37 -9.33
N ALA A 54 15.28 -9.58 -9.81
CA ALA A 54 16.50 -9.09 -9.15
C ALA A 54 16.55 -7.55 -9.08
N GLU A 55 16.24 -6.88 -10.20
CA GLU A 55 16.17 -5.41 -10.24
C GLU A 55 15.09 -4.85 -9.31
N TRP A 56 13.89 -5.45 -9.29
CA TRP A 56 12.84 -5.01 -8.38
C TRP A 56 13.22 -5.14 -6.90
N SER A 57 13.92 -6.22 -6.54
CA SER A 57 14.45 -6.40 -5.18
C SER A 57 15.48 -5.32 -4.80
N ALA A 58 16.35 -4.95 -5.75
CA ALA A 58 17.31 -3.87 -5.55
C ALA A 58 16.62 -2.50 -5.37
N ILE A 59 15.57 -2.22 -6.16
CA ILE A 59 14.77 -0.99 -6.07
C ILE A 59 14.09 -0.90 -4.69
N ASP A 60 13.45 -1.98 -4.23
CA ASP A 60 12.78 -2.04 -2.93
C ASP A 60 13.77 -1.81 -1.78
N SER A 61 14.90 -2.51 -1.82
CA SER A 61 15.97 -2.38 -0.83
C SER A 61 16.53 -0.96 -0.75
N ALA A 62 16.69 -0.29 -1.90
CA ALA A 62 17.14 1.09 -1.96
C ALA A 62 16.10 2.05 -1.33
N GLY A 63 14.82 1.87 -1.66
CA GLY A 63 13.73 2.64 -1.08
C GLY A 63 13.63 2.51 0.44
N ALA A 64 13.70 1.27 0.95
CA ALA A 64 13.66 1.00 2.40
C ALA A 64 14.81 1.68 3.16
N LYS A 65 16.03 1.65 2.61
CA LYS A 65 17.20 2.33 3.20
C LYS A 65 17.02 3.84 3.25
N GLN A 66 16.50 4.44 2.19
CA GLN A 66 16.27 5.89 2.15
C GLN A 66 15.15 6.31 3.11
N ALA A 67 14.04 5.56 3.15
CA ALA A 67 12.95 5.80 4.08
C ALA A 67 13.41 5.68 5.54
N GLY A 68 14.20 4.64 5.87
CA GLY A 68 14.75 4.46 7.20
C GLY A 68 15.68 5.60 7.63
N GLN A 69 16.52 6.12 6.72
CA GLN A 69 17.38 7.27 6.99
C GLN A 69 16.58 8.55 7.23
N MET A 70 15.54 8.79 6.42
CA MET A 70 14.65 9.94 6.61
C MET A 70 13.88 9.85 7.93
N MET A 71 13.38 8.67 8.30
CA MET A 71 12.66 8.45 9.56
C MET A 71 13.58 8.56 10.77
N GLY A 72 14.81 8.02 10.69
CA GLY A 72 15.82 8.17 11.73
C GLY A 72 16.18 9.64 11.97
N ARG A 73 16.39 10.41 10.88
CA ARG A 73 16.66 11.85 10.95
C ARG A 73 15.46 12.65 11.47
N ALA A 74 14.24 12.26 11.13
CA ALA A 74 13.02 12.85 11.69
C ALA A 74 12.91 12.62 13.20
N ASN A 75 13.22 11.41 13.70
CA ASN A 75 13.26 11.12 15.14
C ASN A 75 14.34 11.94 15.88
N THR A 76 15.51 12.15 15.25
CA THR A 76 16.57 12.98 15.85
C THR A 76 16.21 14.46 15.88
N MET A 77 15.49 14.98 14.88
CA MET A 77 15.08 16.40 14.82
C MET A 77 13.73 16.69 15.52
N GLY A 78 12.96 15.66 15.85
CA GLY A 78 11.65 15.75 16.50
C GLY A 78 11.66 15.53 18.01
N SER A 79 12.84 15.50 18.64
CA SER A 79 12.95 15.49 20.11
C SER A 79 13.05 16.93 20.62
N PRO A 80 11.94 17.62 20.95
CA PRO A 80 12.04 18.77 21.84
C PRO A 80 12.60 18.25 23.16
N LEU A 81 13.59 18.95 23.71
CA LEU A 81 14.16 18.64 25.01
C LEU A 81 13.05 18.29 26.02
N GLY A 82 13.19 17.12 26.61
CA GLY A 82 12.39 16.64 27.74
C GLY A 82 13.24 15.77 28.67
N THR A 83 14.53 16.06 28.79
CA THR A 83 15.38 15.57 29.88
C THR A 83 14.94 16.30 31.14
N GLY A 84 13.87 15.81 31.78
CA GLY A 84 13.58 16.10 33.19
C GLY A 84 14.51 15.24 34.03
N GLN A 85 15.64 15.82 34.44
CA GLN A 85 16.34 15.42 35.66
C GLN A 85 15.51 15.83 36.87
#